data_AF-A0A8H5B884-F1
#
_entry.id   AF-A0A8H5B884-F1
#
_cell.length_a   1.000
_cell.length_b   1.000
_cell.length_c   1.000
_cell.angle_alpha   90.00
_cell.angle_beta   90.00
_cell.angle_gamma   90.00
#
_symmetry.space_group_name_H-M   'P 1'
#
loop_
_entity.id
_entity.type
_entity.pdbx_description
1 polymer ?
#
loop_
_entity_poly.entity_id
_entity_poly.type
_entity_poly.pdbx_seq_one_letter_code
_entity_poly.pdbx_strand_id
1 'polypeptide(L)'
;MVAIKSIANEKTNVVLAGDNQQLGPVVHCSMASSLGLKTSYLSRIMDRDIYNLDTGRGITIVKLVKNFRSHPDILKFSNDHFYKSELKTCGNVAMTHSLENYEELPRKRFPLIFHGIVGKDERESKSPSFFNVDEVTQVKKYCMSLLSDKKYRLKPEHIGVITPYHAQRCKILDVFRNDIKMREVKVGSVEEFQGQERRVIIMSTVRSNTEFIGSDIRRSLGFVANKSRLNVALTRAQALLIVIGNPIVLSLDPLWRQFLNYVYLRGGWRGKEIDWNAEEKVLPEGEYASERQAQEDQKLEDTMARLRAMIIDKHAEDGLNIGDVNVDYDDDSEEEEAAAFERPILREAE
;
A
#
# COMPACT_ATOMS: atom_id res chain seq x y z
N MET A 1 -26.16 14.75 -12.75
CA MET A 1 -26.96 14.27 -13.91
C MET A 1 -27.61 15.38 -14.73
N VAL A 2 -27.35 16.67 -14.43
CA VAL A 2 -27.98 17.82 -15.10
C VAL A 2 -27.83 17.75 -16.64
N ALA A 3 -26.67 17.30 -17.14
CA ALA A 3 -26.41 17.17 -18.57
C ALA A 3 -27.25 16.09 -19.30
N ILE A 4 -27.74 15.05 -18.60
CA ILE A 4 -28.55 13.98 -19.23
C ILE A 4 -30.04 14.37 -19.23
N LYS A 5 -30.46 15.22 -18.29
CA LYS A 5 -31.86 15.63 -18.13
C LYS A 5 -32.43 16.33 -19.37
N SER A 6 -31.61 17.09 -20.10
CA SER A 6 -32.02 17.80 -21.31
C SER A 6 -32.21 16.89 -22.53
N ILE A 7 -31.72 15.65 -22.47
CA ILE A 7 -31.69 14.71 -23.61
C ILE A 7 -32.58 13.48 -23.35
N ALA A 8 -33.01 13.27 -22.10
CA ALA A 8 -33.82 12.14 -21.70
C ALA A 8 -35.32 12.39 -21.94
N ASN A 9 -36.01 11.36 -22.44
CA ASN A 9 -37.46 11.29 -22.57
C ASN A 9 -38.02 10.03 -21.85
N GLU A 10 -39.33 9.82 -21.91
CA GLU A 10 -40.02 8.69 -21.24
C GLU A 10 -39.54 7.30 -21.67
N LYS A 11 -38.90 7.18 -22.84
CA LYS A 11 -38.36 5.91 -23.38
C LYS A 11 -36.86 5.76 -23.14
N THR A 12 -36.22 6.72 -22.48
CA THR A 12 -34.77 6.72 -22.30
C THR A 12 -34.37 5.82 -21.14
N ASN A 13 -33.61 4.78 -21.43
CA ASN A 13 -32.99 3.92 -20.42
C ASN A 13 -31.54 4.36 -20.19
N VAL A 14 -31.20 4.63 -18.93
CA VAL A 14 -29.84 5.02 -18.52
C VAL A 14 -29.18 3.83 -17.83
N VAL A 15 -28.07 3.36 -18.39
CA VAL A 15 -27.25 2.31 -17.78
C VAL A 15 -26.00 2.95 -17.19
N LEU A 16 -25.78 2.77 -15.90
CA LEU A 16 -24.56 3.18 -15.21
C LEU A 16 -23.70 1.95 -14.94
N ALA A 17 -22.43 2.01 -15.31
CA ALA A 17 -21.46 0.95 -15.04
C ALA A 17 -20.30 1.52 -14.22
N GLY A 18 -19.86 0.75 -13.22
CA GLY A 18 -18.77 1.13 -12.33
C GLY A 18 -18.64 0.16 -11.17
N ASP A 19 -17.63 0.38 -10.34
CA ASP A 19 -17.34 -0.43 -9.15
C ASP A 19 -17.10 0.51 -7.97
N ASN A 20 -17.97 0.47 -6.96
CA ASN A 20 -17.84 1.29 -5.76
C ASN A 20 -16.71 0.84 -4.81
N GLN A 21 -16.12 -0.34 -5.03
CA GLN A 21 -14.99 -0.86 -4.28
C GLN A 21 -13.63 -0.45 -4.90
N GLN A 22 -13.64 0.24 -6.04
CA GLN A 22 -12.45 0.77 -6.70
C GLN A 22 -12.35 2.30 -6.50
N LEU A 23 -11.50 2.97 -7.28
CA LEU A 23 -11.23 4.39 -7.12
C LEU A 23 -12.49 5.24 -7.36
N GLY A 24 -12.77 6.11 -6.39
CA GLY A 24 -13.74 7.19 -6.52
C GLY A 24 -13.15 8.42 -7.24
N PRO A 25 -13.96 9.48 -7.39
CA PRO A 25 -13.49 10.74 -7.97
C PRO A 25 -12.40 11.38 -7.11
N VAL A 26 -11.39 11.97 -7.77
CA VAL A 26 -10.35 12.76 -7.11
C VAL A 26 -10.90 14.16 -6.85
N VAL A 27 -11.02 14.53 -5.57
CA VAL A 27 -11.50 15.86 -5.14
C VAL A 27 -10.37 16.54 -4.36
N HIS A 28 -9.81 17.60 -4.93
CA HIS A 28 -8.70 18.34 -4.32
C HIS A 28 -9.16 19.27 -3.18
N CYS A 29 -10.36 19.83 -3.28
CA CYS A 29 -10.92 20.70 -2.25
C CYS A 29 -11.41 19.86 -1.06
N SER A 30 -10.76 20.01 0.10
CA SER A 30 -11.11 19.30 1.34
C SER A 30 -12.55 19.59 1.77
N MET A 31 -12.98 20.86 1.71
CA MET A 31 -14.34 21.27 2.03
C MET A 31 -15.36 20.57 1.12
N ALA A 32 -15.16 20.57 -0.20
CA ALA A 32 -16.06 19.90 -1.14
C ALA A 32 -16.10 18.37 -0.91
N SER A 33 -14.95 17.78 -0.57
CA SER A 33 -14.85 16.36 -0.22
C SER A 33 -15.68 16.02 1.03
N SER A 34 -15.58 16.86 2.08
CA SER A 34 -16.36 16.73 3.32
C SER A 34 -17.86 16.95 3.09
N LEU A 35 -18.23 17.84 2.17
CA LEU A 35 -19.62 18.07 1.74
C LEU A 35 -20.17 16.98 0.79
N GLY A 36 -19.41 15.90 0.55
CA GLY A 36 -19.90 14.70 -0.15
C GLY A 36 -19.67 14.69 -1.66
N LEU A 37 -18.86 15.60 -2.21
CA LEU A 37 -18.48 15.57 -3.63
C LEU A 37 -17.66 14.32 -4.00
N LYS A 38 -16.99 13.71 -3.02
CA LYS A 38 -16.28 12.43 -3.19
C LYS A 38 -17.22 11.25 -3.47
N THR A 39 -18.51 11.37 -3.17
CA THR A 39 -19.49 10.29 -3.40
C THR A 39 -19.99 10.35 -4.83
N SER A 40 -19.59 9.33 -5.62
CA SER A 40 -20.00 9.19 -7.01
C SER A 40 -21.52 9.11 -7.14
N TYR A 41 -22.04 9.47 -8.32
CA TYR A 41 -23.47 9.37 -8.60
C TYR A 41 -23.97 7.91 -8.47
N LEU A 42 -23.19 6.95 -8.97
CA LEU A 42 -23.49 5.52 -8.86
C LEU A 42 -23.57 5.08 -7.38
N SER A 43 -22.58 5.44 -6.55
CA SER A 43 -22.58 5.14 -5.11
C SER A 43 -23.83 5.69 -4.43
N ARG A 44 -24.16 6.97 -4.69
CA ARG A 44 -25.33 7.64 -4.10
C ARG A 44 -26.66 7.00 -4.50
N ILE A 45 -26.74 6.42 -5.70
CA ILE A 45 -27.93 5.68 -6.14
C ILE A 45 -28.00 4.31 -5.49
N MET A 46 -26.88 3.59 -5.40
CA MET A 46 -26.84 2.26 -4.80
C MET A 46 -27.20 2.26 -3.30
N ASP A 47 -27.05 3.40 -2.63
CA ASP A 47 -27.48 3.58 -1.23
C ASP A 47 -29.01 3.77 -1.08
N ARG A 48 -29.78 3.80 -2.18
CA ARG A 48 -31.25 3.92 -2.14
C ARG A 48 -31.92 2.54 -2.10
N ASP A 49 -33.05 2.44 -1.41
CA ASP A 49 -33.77 1.18 -1.20
C ASP A 49 -34.17 0.45 -2.49
N ILE A 50 -34.49 1.19 -3.55
CA ILE A 50 -34.87 0.60 -4.86
C ILE A 50 -33.70 -0.13 -5.55
N TYR A 51 -32.47 0.14 -5.11
CA TYR A 51 -31.23 -0.49 -5.58
C TYR A 51 -30.63 -1.43 -4.52
N ASN A 52 -31.45 -1.88 -3.57
CA ASN A 52 -31.02 -2.83 -2.55
C ASN A 52 -30.61 -4.17 -3.19
N LEU A 53 -29.41 -4.63 -2.84
CA LEU A 53 -28.77 -5.82 -3.38
C LEU A 53 -29.38 -7.14 -2.93
N ASP A 54 -30.24 -7.13 -1.92
CA ASP A 54 -30.90 -8.32 -1.38
C ASP A 54 -32.32 -8.46 -1.95
N THR A 55 -33.07 -7.35 -2.06
CA THR A 55 -34.47 -7.37 -2.53
C THR A 55 -34.61 -7.14 -4.05
N GLY A 56 -33.71 -6.38 -4.67
CA GLY A 56 -33.80 -5.95 -6.08
C GLY A 56 -32.73 -6.54 -7.02
N ARG A 57 -31.93 -7.50 -6.53
CA ARG A 57 -30.81 -8.11 -7.28
C ARG A 57 -31.27 -8.71 -8.60
N GLY A 58 -30.59 -8.36 -9.69
CA GLY A 58 -30.86 -8.89 -11.02
C GLY A 58 -31.97 -8.18 -11.80
N ILE A 59 -32.74 -7.29 -11.14
CA ILE A 59 -33.75 -6.44 -11.79
C ILE A 59 -33.22 -5.02 -11.92
N THR A 60 -32.68 -4.44 -10.85
CA THR A 60 -32.18 -3.05 -10.82
C THR A 60 -30.66 -2.95 -10.76
N ILE A 61 -29.97 -3.97 -10.23
CA ILE A 61 -28.51 -4.08 -10.24
C ILE A 61 -28.08 -5.45 -10.78
N VAL A 62 -27.13 -5.44 -11.71
CA VAL A 62 -26.47 -6.65 -12.20
C VAL A 62 -24.99 -6.63 -11.79
N LYS A 63 -24.60 -7.59 -10.93
CA LYS A 63 -23.19 -7.81 -10.57
C LYS A 63 -22.53 -8.77 -11.56
N LEU A 64 -21.44 -8.34 -12.18
CA LEU A 64 -20.61 -9.20 -13.02
C LEU A 64 -19.64 -9.99 -12.13
N VAL A 65 -20.00 -11.24 -11.82
CA VAL A 65 -19.25 -12.07 -10.85
C VAL A 65 -18.08 -12.84 -11.46
N LYS A 66 -18.07 -13.08 -12.78
CA LYS A 66 -17.00 -13.86 -13.43
C LYS A 66 -15.79 -12.96 -13.71
N ASN A 67 -14.68 -13.23 -13.04
CA ASN A 67 -13.40 -12.56 -13.25
C ASN A 67 -12.55 -13.35 -14.24
N PHE A 68 -12.20 -12.73 -15.37
CA PHE A 68 -11.40 -13.36 -16.43
C PHE A 68 -9.92 -12.94 -16.44
N ARG A 69 -9.49 -12.16 -15.44
CA ARG A 69 -8.17 -11.51 -15.43
C ARG A 69 -7.13 -12.31 -14.66
N SER A 70 -7.41 -12.58 -13.39
CA SER A 70 -6.37 -12.87 -12.40
C SER A 70 -6.34 -14.34 -11.99
N HIS A 71 -5.15 -14.82 -11.63
CA HIS A 71 -4.95 -16.08 -10.93
C HIS A 71 -5.80 -16.14 -9.64
N PRO A 72 -6.39 -17.30 -9.27
CA PRO A 72 -7.25 -17.41 -8.09
C PRO A 72 -6.62 -16.90 -6.80
N ASP A 73 -5.35 -17.21 -6.55
CA ASP A 73 -4.66 -16.77 -5.32
C ASP A 73 -4.39 -15.26 -5.27
N ILE A 74 -4.25 -14.60 -6.42
CA ILE A 74 -4.12 -13.13 -6.50
C ILE A 74 -5.48 -12.49 -6.20
N LEU A 75 -6.55 -13.05 -6.76
CA LEU A 75 -7.90 -12.52 -6.59
C LEU A 75 -8.48 -12.78 -5.20
N LYS A 76 -8.08 -13.87 -4.52
CA LYS A 76 -8.67 -14.35 -3.27
C LYS A 76 -8.78 -13.25 -2.22
N PHE A 77 -7.68 -12.57 -1.91
CA PHE A 77 -7.67 -11.51 -0.91
C PHE A 77 -8.68 -10.40 -1.24
N SER A 78 -8.63 -9.86 -2.47
CA SER A 78 -9.57 -8.82 -2.89
C SER A 78 -11.02 -9.32 -2.89
N ASN A 79 -11.28 -10.55 -3.32
CA ASN A 79 -12.61 -11.14 -3.36
C ASN A 79 -13.23 -11.23 -1.96
N ASP A 80 -12.44 -11.68 -0.97
CA ASP A 80 -12.89 -11.84 0.40
C ASP A 80 -13.22 -10.49 1.05
N HIS A 81 -12.34 -9.49 0.89
CA HIS A 81 -12.43 -8.23 1.63
C HIS A 81 -13.34 -7.18 0.97
N PHE A 82 -13.44 -7.19 -0.36
CA PHE A 82 -14.18 -6.15 -1.10
C PHE A 82 -15.46 -6.67 -1.75
N TYR A 83 -15.53 -7.97 -2.08
CA TYR A 83 -16.60 -8.52 -2.92
C TYR A 83 -17.37 -9.67 -2.26
N LYS A 84 -17.26 -9.84 -0.93
CA LYS A 84 -17.99 -10.85 -0.14
C LYS A 84 -17.82 -12.27 -0.67
N SER A 85 -16.67 -12.60 -1.26
CA SER A 85 -16.39 -13.88 -1.91
C SER A 85 -17.31 -14.23 -3.09
N GLU A 86 -18.00 -13.25 -3.70
CA GLU A 86 -18.93 -13.50 -4.81
C GLU A 86 -18.22 -13.71 -6.16
N LEU A 87 -16.97 -13.23 -6.33
CA LEU A 87 -16.26 -13.33 -7.60
C LEU A 87 -15.81 -14.76 -7.89
N LYS A 88 -15.99 -15.19 -9.15
CA LYS A 88 -15.61 -16.50 -9.67
C LYS A 88 -14.49 -16.37 -10.67
N THR A 89 -13.42 -17.10 -10.48
CA THR A 89 -12.26 -17.11 -11.39
C THR A 89 -12.60 -17.90 -12.65
N CYS A 90 -12.54 -17.23 -13.79
CA CYS A 90 -12.81 -17.79 -15.12
C CYS A 90 -11.72 -17.40 -16.14
N GLY A 91 -10.58 -16.89 -15.66
CA GLY A 91 -9.47 -16.47 -16.50
C GLY A 91 -8.86 -17.62 -17.29
N ASN A 92 -8.25 -17.30 -18.43
CA ASN A 92 -7.56 -18.29 -19.25
C ASN A 92 -6.37 -18.87 -18.48
N VAL A 93 -6.41 -20.17 -18.22
CA VAL A 93 -5.40 -20.91 -17.44
C VAL A 93 -4.00 -20.75 -18.00
N ALA A 94 -3.86 -20.74 -19.34
CA ALA A 94 -2.55 -20.58 -20.00
C ALA A 94 -1.91 -19.22 -19.69
N MET A 95 -2.71 -18.19 -19.41
CA MET A 95 -2.24 -16.87 -19.03
C MET A 95 -2.06 -16.75 -17.52
N THR A 96 -3.10 -17.07 -16.74
CA THR A 96 -3.11 -16.84 -15.29
C THR A 96 -2.14 -17.76 -14.54
N HIS A 97 -1.90 -18.99 -15.01
CA HIS A 97 -0.96 -19.94 -14.39
C HIS A 97 0.44 -19.90 -15.02
N SER A 98 0.69 -19.00 -15.99
CA SER A 98 1.95 -18.97 -16.74
C SER A 98 3.21 -18.73 -15.91
N LEU A 99 3.07 -18.15 -14.71
CA LEU A 99 4.18 -17.80 -13.82
C LEU A 99 4.20 -18.58 -12.50
N GLU A 100 3.40 -19.64 -12.36
CA GLU A 100 3.36 -20.48 -11.15
C GLU A 100 4.69 -21.13 -10.79
N ASN A 101 5.56 -21.32 -11.78
CA ASN A 101 6.86 -21.95 -11.60
C ASN A 101 8.03 -20.96 -11.61
N TYR A 102 7.75 -19.65 -11.58
CA TYR A 102 8.75 -18.60 -11.56
C TYR A 102 9.81 -18.87 -10.48
N GLU A 103 11.09 -18.76 -10.85
CA GLU A 103 12.22 -19.22 -10.02
C GLU A 103 12.27 -18.50 -8.68
N GLU A 104 11.96 -17.21 -8.66
CA GLU A 104 11.96 -16.40 -7.44
C GLU A 104 10.68 -16.55 -6.59
N LEU A 105 9.73 -17.41 -6.96
CA LEU A 105 8.63 -17.73 -6.05
C LEU A 105 9.14 -18.50 -4.82
N PRO A 106 8.85 -18.06 -3.59
CA PRO A 106 9.18 -18.81 -2.39
C PRO A 106 8.44 -20.16 -2.36
N ARG A 107 7.16 -20.15 -2.75
CA ARG A 107 6.34 -21.34 -2.92
C ARG A 107 5.83 -21.43 -4.36
N LYS A 108 6.13 -22.56 -5.03
CA LYS A 108 5.60 -22.84 -6.37
C LYS A 108 4.08 -22.94 -6.35
N ARG A 109 3.44 -22.54 -7.45
CA ARG A 109 1.97 -22.46 -7.62
C ARG A 109 1.27 -21.43 -6.73
N PHE A 110 2.01 -20.56 -6.05
CA PHE A 110 1.45 -19.40 -5.36
C PHE A 110 2.05 -18.12 -5.96
N PRO A 111 1.46 -17.55 -7.03
CA PRO A 111 2.07 -16.47 -7.79
C PRO A 111 1.87 -15.09 -7.15
N LEU A 112 2.17 -15.01 -5.85
CA LEU A 112 2.13 -13.78 -5.07
C LEU A 112 3.36 -13.75 -4.17
N ILE A 113 4.16 -12.69 -4.30
CA ILE A 113 5.33 -12.45 -3.46
C ILE A 113 5.12 -11.17 -2.67
N PHE A 114 5.30 -11.24 -1.35
CA PHE A 114 5.63 -10.07 -0.55
C PHE A 114 7.13 -10.09 -0.24
N HIS A 115 7.85 -9.04 -0.64
CA HIS A 115 9.27 -8.87 -0.36
C HIS A 115 9.44 -7.74 0.68
N GLY A 116 9.67 -8.15 1.93
CA GLY A 116 9.89 -7.25 3.04
C GLY A 116 11.26 -6.57 2.98
N ILE A 117 11.27 -5.23 2.91
CA ILE A 117 12.50 -4.42 2.94
C ILE A 117 12.36 -3.37 4.04
N VAL A 118 13.28 -3.38 5.00
CA VAL A 118 13.43 -2.28 5.98
C VAL A 118 14.48 -1.34 5.44
N GLY A 119 14.07 -0.47 4.51
CA GLY A 119 14.93 0.55 3.93
C GLY A 119 14.77 1.89 4.65
N LYS A 120 15.43 2.93 4.14
CA LYS A 120 15.18 4.32 4.55
C LYS A 120 14.40 5.01 3.45
N ASP A 121 13.21 5.53 3.77
CA ASP A 121 12.51 6.44 2.87
C ASP A 121 13.09 7.85 2.98
N GLU A 122 13.67 8.30 1.89
CA GLU A 122 14.33 9.59 1.78
C GLU A 122 13.42 10.58 1.05
N ARG A 123 13.71 11.87 1.26
CA ARG A 123 13.04 12.98 0.60
C ARG A 123 14.10 13.91 0.01
N GLU A 124 13.91 14.30 -1.25
CA GLU A 124 14.79 15.30 -1.85
C GLU A 124 14.46 16.69 -1.31
N SER A 125 15.47 17.51 -1.06
CA SER A 125 15.32 18.88 -0.51
C SER A 125 14.38 19.78 -1.33
N LYS A 126 14.18 19.47 -2.62
CA LYS A 126 13.37 20.23 -3.57
C LYS A 126 11.96 19.67 -3.80
N SER A 127 11.61 18.52 -3.22
CA SER A 127 10.34 17.82 -3.51
C SER A 127 9.64 17.33 -2.25
N PRO A 128 8.31 17.41 -2.15
CA PRO A 128 7.55 16.83 -1.05
C PRO A 128 7.38 15.30 -1.12
N SER A 129 7.90 14.65 -2.16
CA SER A 129 7.66 13.24 -2.44
C SER A 129 8.78 12.33 -1.91
N PHE A 130 8.39 11.14 -1.41
CA PHE A 130 9.30 10.14 -0.85
C PHE A 130 9.79 9.14 -1.90
N PHE A 131 10.98 8.59 -1.68
CA PHE A 131 11.52 7.47 -2.45
C PHE A 131 12.32 6.53 -1.53
N ASN A 132 12.50 5.29 -1.97
CA ASN A 132 13.26 4.28 -1.26
C ASN A 132 14.15 3.52 -2.26
N VAL A 133 15.46 3.73 -2.17
CA VAL A 133 16.47 3.20 -3.12
C VAL A 133 16.56 1.69 -3.06
N ASP A 134 16.37 1.09 -1.89
CA ASP A 134 16.39 -0.37 -1.71
C ASP A 134 15.20 -1.01 -2.44
N GLU A 135 14.01 -0.42 -2.31
CA GLU A 135 12.85 -0.85 -3.09
C GLU A 135 13.08 -0.68 -4.60
N VAL A 136 13.64 0.45 -5.06
CA VAL A 136 13.96 0.67 -6.49
C VAL A 136 14.91 -0.42 -7.01
N THR A 137 15.94 -0.74 -6.24
CA THR A 137 16.92 -1.76 -6.59
C THR A 137 16.25 -3.13 -6.69
N GLN A 138 15.35 -3.46 -5.77
CA GLN A 138 14.63 -4.72 -5.79
C GLN A 138 13.62 -4.81 -6.94
N VAL A 139 12.91 -3.71 -7.27
CA VAL A 139 12.06 -3.63 -8.47
C VAL A 139 12.88 -3.95 -9.72
N LYS A 140 14.07 -3.34 -9.86
CA LYS A 140 14.97 -3.60 -10.99
C LYS A 140 15.35 -5.08 -11.09
N LYS A 141 15.73 -5.71 -9.98
CA LYS A 141 16.12 -7.13 -9.93
C LYS A 141 15.00 -8.04 -10.43
N TYR A 142 13.77 -7.85 -9.95
CA TYR A 142 12.62 -8.64 -10.40
C TYR A 142 12.31 -8.43 -11.89
N CYS A 143 12.31 -7.17 -12.36
CA CYS A 143 12.12 -6.88 -13.79
C CYS A 143 13.18 -7.57 -14.65
N MET A 144 14.46 -7.48 -14.27
CA MET A 144 15.56 -8.11 -14.99
C MET A 144 15.42 -9.63 -15.04
N SER A 145 15.08 -10.26 -13.91
CA SER A 145 14.86 -11.70 -13.78
C SER A 145 13.72 -12.18 -14.68
N LEU A 146 12.57 -11.50 -14.63
CA LEU A 146 11.39 -11.83 -15.43
C LEU A 146 11.61 -11.65 -16.94
N LEU A 147 12.36 -10.62 -17.35
CA LEU A 147 12.63 -10.34 -18.77
C LEU A 147 13.80 -11.17 -19.33
N SER A 148 14.69 -11.67 -18.48
CA SER A 148 15.83 -12.49 -18.91
C SER A 148 15.46 -13.95 -19.10
N ASP A 149 14.48 -14.47 -18.35
CA ASP A 149 14.01 -15.83 -18.49
C ASP A 149 13.12 -16.00 -19.74
N LYS A 150 13.71 -16.62 -20.77
CA LYS A 150 13.04 -16.91 -22.05
C LYS A 150 11.87 -17.87 -21.92
N LYS A 151 11.78 -18.66 -20.83
CA LYS A 151 10.72 -19.64 -20.58
C LYS A 151 9.34 -18.99 -20.52
N TYR A 152 9.24 -17.80 -19.94
CA TYR A 152 7.96 -17.10 -19.76
C TYR A 152 7.56 -16.24 -20.95
N ARG A 153 8.50 -16.01 -21.88
CA ARG A 153 8.32 -15.16 -23.09
C ARG A 153 7.69 -13.80 -22.72
N LEU A 154 8.12 -13.23 -21.59
CA LEU A 154 7.65 -11.93 -21.15
C LEU A 154 8.29 -10.84 -22.01
N LYS A 155 7.52 -9.78 -22.22
CA LYS A 155 7.93 -8.57 -22.90
C LYS A 155 7.79 -7.43 -21.90
N PRO A 156 8.46 -6.29 -22.10
CA PRO A 156 8.39 -5.17 -21.17
C PRO A 156 6.94 -4.67 -20.96
N GLU A 157 6.15 -4.66 -22.04
CA GLU A 157 4.71 -4.31 -22.03
C GLU A 157 3.85 -5.21 -21.13
N HIS A 158 4.31 -6.43 -20.83
CA HIS A 158 3.60 -7.38 -19.95
C HIS A 158 3.83 -7.10 -18.46
N ILE A 159 4.77 -6.22 -18.12
CA ILE A 159 5.12 -5.85 -16.74
C ILE A 159 4.62 -4.43 -16.47
N GLY A 160 3.99 -4.25 -15.32
CA GLY A 160 3.65 -2.92 -14.80
C GLY A 160 4.25 -2.73 -13.40
N VAL A 161 4.79 -1.55 -13.15
CA VAL A 161 5.24 -1.14 -11.83
C VAL A 161 4.32 -0.05 -11.30
N ILE A 162 3.71 -0.32 -10.14
CA ILE A 162 2.80 0.59 -9.46
C ILE A 162 3.52 1.17 -8.25
N THR A 163 3.55 2.49 -8.14
CA THR A 163 4.07 3.16 -6.94
C THR A 163 3.24 4.41 -6.63
N PRO A 164 2.97 4.69 -5.34
CA PRO A 164 2.12 5.81 -4.94
C PRO A 164 2.83 7.17 -4.98
N TYR A 165 4.17 7.19 -5.03
CA TYR A 165 4.96 8.42 -4.94
C TYR A 165 5.62 8.78 -6.28
N HIS A 166 5.49 10.05 -6.66
CA HIS A 166 6.08 10.57 -7.89
C HIS A 166 7.61 10.49 -7.89
N ALA A 167 8.27 10.79 -6.76
CA ALA A 167 9.73 10.67 -6.65
C ALA A 167 10.20 9.22 -6.87
N GLN A 168 9.53 8.25 -6.24
CA GLN A 168 9.81 6.83 -6.47
C GLN A 168 9.65 6.45 -7.94
N ARG A 169 8.57 6.89 -8.59
CA ARG A 169 8.36 6.66 -10.03
C ARG A 169 9.53 7.19 -10.86
N CYS A 170 9.99 8.41 -10.61
CA CYS A 170 11.13 8.99 -11.33
C CYS A 170 12.40 8.15 -11.14
N LYS A 171 12.73 7.76 -9.89
CA LYS A 171 13.92 6.95 -9.60
C LYS A 171 13.87 5.58 -10.31
N ILE A 172 12.72 4.92 -10.33
CA ILE A 172 12.54 3.65 -11.06
C ILE A 172 12.75 3.87 -12.57
N LEU A 173 12.15 4.92 -13.14
CA LEU A 173 12.31 5.24 -14.56
C LEU A 173 13.76 5.56 -14.91
N ASP A 174 14.49 6.29 -14.05
CA ASP A 174 15.90 6.61 -14.27
C ASP A 174 16.77 5.34 -14.28
N VAL A 175 16.51 4.40 -13.38
CA VAL A 175 17.20 3.11 -13.37
C VAL A 175 16.85 2.25 -14.59
N PHE A 176 15.61 2.34 -15.10
CA PHE A 176 15.16 1.60 -16.28
C PHE A 176 15.69 2.19 -17.58
N ARG A 177 15.92 3.51 -17.65
CA ARG A 177 16.48 4.19 -18.85
C ARG A 177 17.83 3.62 -19.26
N ASN A 178 18.62 3.16 -18.29
CA ASN A 178 19.94 2.58 -18.52
C ASN A 178 19.90 1.14 -19.06
N ASP A 179 18.73 0.51 -19.14
CA ASP A 179 18.56 -0.85 -19.66
C ASP A 179 17.50 -0.89 -20.77
N ILE A 180 17.94 -1.20 -21.99
CA ILE A 180 17.08 -1.26 -23.19
C ILE A 180 15.89 -2.19 -22.98
N LYS A 181 16.05 -3.30 -22.24
CA LYS A 181 14.97 -4.26 -22.00
C LYS A 181 13.90 -3.71 -21.06
N MET A 182 14.21 -2.74 -20.20
CA MET A 182 13.26 -2.23 -19.20
C MET A 182 12.64 -0.89 -19.58
N ARG A 183 13.13 -0.24 -20.64
CA ARG A 183 12.66 1.09 -21.08
C ARG A 183 11.17 1.17 -21.37
N GLU A 184 10.57 0.06 -21.82
CA GLU A 184 9.15 -0.03 -22.18
C GLU A 184 8.26 -0.55 -21.04
N VAL A 185 8.83 -0.86 -19.87
CA VAL A 185 8.04 -1.24 -18.69
C VAL A 185 7.26 -0.01 -18.22
N LYS A 186 5.93 -0.16 -18.10
CA LYS A 186 5.09 0.93 -17.61
C LYS A 186 5.30 1.13 -16.10
N VAL A 187 5.66 2.35 -15.69
CA VAL A 187 5.76 2.76 -14.28
C VAL A 187 4.79 3.91 -14.03
N GLY A 188 3.92 3.78 -13.02
CA GLY A 188 2.88 4.78 -12.77
C GLY A 188 2.15 4.61 -11.45
N SER A 189 1.25 5.55 -11.15
CA SER A 189 0.39 5.49 -9.98
C SER A 189 -0.76 4.49 -10.16
N VAL A 190 -1.46 4.19 -9.07
CA VAL A 190 -2.64 3.30 -9.12
C VAL A 190 -3.71 3.86 -10.07
N GLU A 191 -3.89 5.18 -10.07
CA GLU A 191 -4.81 5.89 -10.97
C GLU A 191 -4.44 5.69 -12.45
N GLU A 192 -3.16 5.75 -12.81
CA GLU A 192 -2.68 5.53 -14.20
C GLU A 192 -2.85 4.09 -14.69
N PHE A 193 -3.06 3.14 -13.77
CA PHE A 193 -3.32 1.73 -14.04
C PHE A 193 -4.80 1.36 -13.94
N GLN A 194 -5.69 2.29 -13.60
CA GLN A 194 -7.12 2.02 -13.57
C GLN A 194 -7.61 1.61 -14.96
N GLY A 195 -8.37 0.50 -15.02
CA GLY A 195 -8.87 -0.07 -16.27
C GLY A 195 -7.82 -0.82 -17.12
N GLN A 196 -6.55 -0.78 -16.74
CA GLN A 196 -5.49 -1.54 -17.39
C GLN A 196 -5.17 -2.81 -16.61
N GLU A 197 -4.47 -3.72 -17.26
CA GLU A 197 -3.99 -4.98 -16.68
C GLU A 197 -2.63 -5.35 -17.27
N ARG A 198 -1.88 -6.15 -16.52
CA ARG A 198 -0.56 -6.65 -16.93
C ARG A 198 -0.41 -8.09 -16.50
N ARG A 199 0.44 -8.86 -17.21
CA ARG A 199 0.75 -10.23 -16.80
C ARG A 199 1.42 -10.24 -15.43
N VAL A 200 2.34 -9.30 -15.22
CA VAL A 200 3.02 -9.08 -13.94
C VAL A 200 2.78 -7.68 -13.44
N ILE A 201 2.44 -7.55 -12.16
CA ILE A 201 2.47 -6.27 -11.46
C ILE A 201 3.48 -6.33 -10.33
N ILE A 202 4.30 -5.30 -10.25
CA ILE A 202 5.21 -5.05 -9.13
C ILE A 202 4.74 -3.78 -8.43
N MET A 203 4.40 -3.86 -7.15
CA MET A 203 3.98 -2.73 -6.33
C MET A 203 5.10 -2.34 -5.37
N SER A 204 5.52 -1.08 -5.38
CA SER A 204 6.48 -0.52 -4.41
C SER A 204 5.75 0.44 -3.48
N THR A 205 5.79 0.18 -2.17
CA THR A 205 5.05 0.96 -1.16
C THR A 205 5.81 2.16 -0.61
N VAL A 206 7.15 2.14 -0.72
CA VAL A 206 8.11 3.21 -0.37
C VAL A 206 8.27 3.45 1.13
N ARG A 207 7.17 3.69 1.85
CA ARG A 207 7.20 4.18 3.23
C ARG A 207 7.89 3.18 4.17
N SER A 208 8.86 3.68 4.92
CA SER A 208 9.69 2.87 5.81
C SER A 208 9.96 3.52 7.17
N ASN A 209 9.67 4.81 7.35
CA ASN A 209 9.87 5.51 8.62
C ASN A 209 8.72 5.30 9.62
N THR A 210 9.08 4.94 10.85
CA THR A 210 8.22 4.78 12.03
C THR A 210 8.16 6.03 12.94
N GLU A 211 9.04 7.01 12.77
CA GLU A 211 9.14 8.16 13.69
C GLU A 211 7.95 9.12 13.65
N PHE A 212 7.18 9.16 12.55
CA PHE A 212 5.97 10.01 12.44
C PHE A 212 4.67 9.28 12.83
N ILE A 213 4.75 8.17 13.57
CA ILE A 213 3.59 7.34 13.93
C ILE A 213 2.65 8.02 14.95
N GLY A 214 3.16 8.96 15.76
CA GLY A 214 2.47 9.46 16.97
C GLY A 214 1.23 10.36 16.81
N SER A 215 0.64 10.53 15.63
CA SER A 215 -0.63 11.30 15.57
C SER A 215 -1.66 10.82 14.55
N ASP A 216 -1.28 10.14 13.46
CA ASP A 216 -2.28 9.64 12.51
C ASP A 216 -1.66 8.61 11.54
N ILE A 217 -1.79 7.30 11.84
CA ILE A 217 -1.34 6.19 10.97
C ILE A 217 -1.87 6.39 9.54
N ARG A 218 -3.11 6.86 9.40
CA ARG A 218 -3.74 7.11 8.11
C ARG A 218 -3.16 8.32 7.40
N ARG A 219 -2.57 9.29 8.10
CA ARG A 219 -1.81 10.39 7.47
C ARG A 219 -0.41 9.93 7.09
N SER A 220 0.23 9.10 7.92
CA SER A 220 1.56 8.55 7.65
C SER A 220 1.54 7.58 6.45
N LEU A 221 0.61 6.62 6.43
CA LEU A 221 0.39 5.71 5.31
C LEU A 221 -0.43 6.34 4.18
N GLY A 222 -1.25 7.36 4.46
CA GLY A 222 -1.94 8.23 3.50
C GLY A 222 -2.53 7.53 2.29
N PHE A 223 -1.74 7.51 1.23
CA PHE A 223 -2.07 6.92 -0.05
C PHE A 223 -2.14 5.39 -0.01
N VAL A 224 -1.25 4.76 0.76
CA VAL A 224 -1.09 3.31 0.91
C VAL A 224 -2.24 2.69 1.72
N ALA A 225 -2.76 3.39 2.74
CA ALA A 225 -3.88 2.93 3.56
C ALA A 225 -5.26 3.02 2.86
N ASN A 226 -5.32 3.59 1.66
CA ASN A 226 -6.60 3.70 0.94
C ASN A 226 -7.03 2.34 0.40
N LYS A 227 -8.12 1.79 0.95
CA LYS A 227 -8.66 0.47 0.61
C LYS A 227 -8.97 0.31 -0.89
N SER A 228 -9.55 1.33 -1.53
CA SER A 228 -9.86 1.31 -2.97
C SER A 228 -8.60 1.25 -3.83
N ARG A 229 -7.54 1.99 -3.45
CA ARG A 229 -6.25 1.95 -4.14
C ARG A 229 -5.58 0.60 -4.00
N LEU A 230 -5.59 0.03 -2.80
CA LEU A 230 -5.08 -1.31 -2.56
C LEU A 230 -5.82 -2.32 -3.45
N ASN A 231 -7.16 -2.31 -3.44
CA ASN A 231 -7.95 -3.22 -4.27
C ASN A 231 -7.60 -3.09 -5.76
N VAL A 232 -7.53 -1.86 -6.29
CA VAL A 232 -7.14 -1.64 -7.68
C VAL A 232 -5.75 -2.19 -7.95
N ALA A 233 -4.75 -1.86 -7.14
CA ALA A 233 -3.37 -2.29 -7.30
C ALA A 233 -3.23 -3.83 -7.32
N LEU A 234 -3.81 -4.53 -6.35
CA LEU A 234 -3.75 -6.00 -6.24
C LEU A 234 -4.43 -6.69 -7.45
N THR A 235 -5.54 -6.13 -7.93
CA THR A 235 -6.35 -6.67 -9.04
C THR A 235 -5.84 -6.30 -10.45
N ARG A 236 -4.66 -5.67 -10.57
CA ARG A 236 -4.05 -5.36 -11.89
C ARG A 236 -3.28 -6.54 -12.49
N ALA A 237 -2.83 -7.48 -11.66
CA ALA A 237 -2.03 -8.63 -12.08
C ALA A 237 -2.89 -9.75 -12.66
N GLN A 238 -2.49 -10.30 -13.80
CA GLN A 238 -3.10 -11.51 -14.36
C GLN A 238 -2.45 -12.78 -13.80
N ALA A 239 -1.11 -12.85 -13.79
CA ALA A 239 -0.37 -14.09 -13.57
C ALA A 239 0.65 -14.05 -12.43
N LEU A 240 1.16 -12.87 -12.05
CA LEU A 240 2.09 -12.72 -10.93
C LEU A 240 1.94 -11.33 -10.29
N LEU A 241 1.83 -11.31 -8.97
CA LEU A 241 1.86 -10.09 -8.17
C LEU A 241 3.07 -10.09 -7.25
N ILE A 242 3.87 -9.04 -7.30
CA ILE A 242 5.00 -8.82 -6.40
C ILE A 242 4.74 -7.52 -5.65
N VAL A 243 4.74 -7.56 -4.32
CA VAL A 243 4.63 -6.38 -3.47
C VAL A 243 5.95 -6.23 -2.72
N ILE A 244 6.54 -5.04 -2.78
CA ILE A 244 7.81 -4.70 -2.15
C ILE A 244 7.52 -3.56 -1.17
N GLY A 245 7.90 -3.74 0.08
CA GLY A 245 7.59 -2.75 1.10
C GLY A 245 8.12 -3.10 2.48
N ASN A 246 8.02 -2.15 3.41
CA ASN A 246 8.38 -2.38 4.80
C ASN A 246 7.22 -3.08 5.55
N PRO A 247 7.37 -4.36 5.95
CA PRO A 247 6.30 -5.09 6.62
C PRO A 247 5.92 -4.46 7.96
N ILE A 248 6.86 -3.84 8.66
CA ILE A 248 6.64 -3.24 9.98
C ILE A 248 5.66 -2.07 9.84
N VAL A 249 5.96 -1.14 8.92
CA VAL A 249 5.14 0.05 8.67
C VAL A 249 3.77 -0.31 8.06
N LEU A 250 3.73 -1.28 7.13
CA LEU A 250 2.48 -1.72 6.52
C LEU A 250 1.58 -2.45 7.53
N SER A 251 2.14 -3.22 8.46
CA SER A 251 1.36 -3.97 9.46
C SER A 251 0.57 -3.10 10.45
N LEU A 252 0.85 -1.79 10.48
CA LEU A 252 0.12 -0.82 11.30
C LEU A 252 -1.30 -0.57 10.76
N ASP A 253 -1.53 -0.75 9.46
CA ASP A 253 -2.87 -0.72 8.89
C ASP A 253 -3.50 -2.13 8.95
N PRO A 254 -4.70 -2.30 9.55
CA PRO A 254 -5.33 -3.60 9.68
C PRO A 254 -5.55 -4.34 8.36
N LEU A 255 -5.89 -3.63 7.28
CA LEU A 255 -6.14 -4.27 5.98
C LEU A 255 -4.83 -4.76 5.36
N TRP A 256 -3.76 -3.98 5.47
CA TRP A 256 -2.42 -4.42 5.10
C TRP A 256 -1.95 -5.59 5.96
N ARG A 257 -2.15 -5.55 7.28
CA ARG A 257 -1.78 -6.68 8.15
C ARG A 257 -2.51 -7.98 7.76
N GLN A 258 -3.80 -7.90 7.42
CA GLN A 258 -4.56 -9.04 6.88
C GLN A 258 -3.96 -9.55 5.55
N PHE A 259 -3.56 -8.64 4.66
CA PHE A 259 -2.89 -9.01 3.41
C PHE A 259 -1.55 -9.70 3.68
N LEU A 260 -0.70 -9.13 4.54
CA LEU A 260 0.60 -9.69 4.92
C LEU A 260 0.45 -11.08 5.54
N ASN A 261 -0.50 -11.26 6.47
CA ASN A 261 -0.79 -12.56 7.07
C ASN A 261 -1.23 -13.59 6.00
N TYR A 262 -2.10 -13.20 5.07
CA TYR A 262 -2.51 -14.06 3.97
C TYR A 262 -1.32 -14.54 3.13
N VAL A 263 -0.40 -13.63 2.77
CA VAL A 263 0.78 -13.96 1.97
C VAL A 263 1.76 -14.83 2.75
N TYR A 264 1.98 -14.52 4.02
CA TYR A 264 2.88 -15.24 4.92
C TYR A 264 2.41 -16.69 5.13
N LEU A 265 1.15 -16.90 5.55
CA LEU A 265 0.58 -18.22 5.81
C LEU A 265 0.52 -19.10 4.54
N ARG A 266 0.39 -18.48 3.37
CA ARG A 266 0.43 -19.20 2.09
C ARG A 266 1.85 -19.48 1.61
N GLY A 267 2.87 -18.92 2.24
CA GLY A 267 4.29 -19.14 1.91
C GLY A 267 4.80 -18.30 0.75
N GLY A 268 4.23 -17.11 0.52
CA GLY A 268 4.68 -16.16 -0.51
C GLY A 268 5.62 -15.07 0.01
N TRP A 269 6.38 -15.32 1.07
CA TRP A 269 7.18 -14.32 1.77
C TRP A 269 8.66 -14.33 1.36
N ARG A 270 9.28 -13.15 1.29
CA ARG A 270 10.74 -12.94 1.16
C ARG A 270 11.20 -11.73 1.95
N GLY A 271 12.49 -11.69 2.28
CA GLY A 271 13.14 -10.53 2.89
C GLY A 271 12.94 -10.50 4.41
N LYS A 272 12.64 -9.32 4.96
CA LYS A 272 12.44 -9.12 6.41
C LYS A 272 11.28 -10.00 6.91
N GLU A 273 11.57 -10.88 7.87
CA GLU A 273 10.57 -11.69 8.57
C GLU A 273 9.62 -10.84 9.41
N ILE A 274 8.41 -11.35 9.63
CA ILE A 274 7.43 -10.76 10.54
C ILE A 274 7.87 -10.97 11.99
N ASP A 275 7.48 -10.04 12.85
CA ASP A 275 7.71 -10.07 14.30
C ASP A 275 6.38 -10.07 15.08
N TRP A 276 5.27 -10.37 14.40
CA TRP A 276 3.96 -10.62 15.00
C TRP A 276 3.46 -12.02 14.62
N ASN A 277 2.45 -12.51 15.35
CA ASN A 277 1.81 -13.78 15.01
C ASN A 277 0.83 -13.61 13.84
N ALA A 278 1.10 -14.27 12.71
CA ALA A 278 0.24 -14.21 11.53
C ALA A 278 -1.09 -14.98 11.67
N GLU A 279 -1.17 -15.93 12.61
CA GLU A 279 -2.39 -16.72 12.87
C GLU A 279 -3.39 -15.97 13.75
N GLU A 280 -2.94 -14.93 14.45
CA GLU A 280 -3.80 -14.10 15.27
C GLU A 280 -4.79 -13.30 14.40
N LYS A 281 -6.03 -13.23 14.88
CA LYS A 281 -7.09 -12.51 14.19
C LYS A 281 -6.81 -11.01 14.21
N VAL A 282 -6.71 -10.41 13.02
CA VAL A 282 -6.55 -8.96 12.89
C VAL A 282 -7.88 -8.26 13.19
N LEU A 283 -7.88 -7.40 14.20
CA LEU A 283 -8.99 -6.56 14.62
C LEU A 283 -9.06 -5.31 13.73
N PRO A 284 -10.23 -4.99 13.14
CA PRO A 284 -10.39 -3.81 12.28
C PRO A 284 -10.10 -2.46 12.96
N GLU A 285 -10.27 -2.40 14.28
CA GLU A 285 -10.02 -1.24 15.14
C GLU A 285 -8.80 -1.43 16.04
N GLY A 286 -7.92 -2.40 15.71
CA GLY A 286 -6.72 -2.66 16.49
C GLY A 286 -5.77 -1.47 16.49
N GLU A 287 -5.27 -1.10 17.67
CA GLU A 287 -4.29 -0.02 17.86
C GLU A 287 -2.85 -0.50 17.64
N TYR A 288 -2.60 -1.13 16.49
CA TYR A 288 -1.33 -1.76 16.18
C TYR A 288 -0.14 -0.79 16.20
N ALA A 289 -0.37 0.51 15.96
CA ALA A 289 0.65 1.53 16.11
C ALA A 289 0.98 1.83 17.57
N SER A 290 -0.03 2.02 18.43
CA SER A 290 0.16 2.27 19.85
C SER A 290 0.88 1.08 20.51
N GLU A 291 0.44 -0.15 20.19
CA GLU A 291 1.08 -1.38 20.66
C GLU A 291 2.56 -1.46 20.25
N ARG A 292 2.88 -1.05 19.02
CA ARG A 292 4.23 -1.03 18.50
C ARG A 292 5.11 0.01 19.17
N GLN A 293 4.61 1.23 19.35
CA GLN A 293 5.34 2.29 20.03
C GLN A 293 5.70 1.86 21.45
N ALA A 294 4.73 1.31 22.20
CA ALA A 294 4.99 0.78 23.53
C ALA A 294 6.07 -0.34 23.53
N GLN A 295 6.05 -1.23 22.53
CA GLN A 295 7.09 -2.27 22.39
C GLN A 295 8.47 -1.72 22.03
N GLU A 296 8.53 -0.66 21.22
CA GLU A 296 9.78 0.01 20.84
C GLU A 296 10.36 0.78 22.02
N ASP A 297 9.53 1.51 22.76
CA ASP A 297 9.91 2.24 23.97
C ASP A 297 10.43 1.28 25.04
N GLN A 298 9.73 0.17 25.27
CA GLN A 298 10.18 -0.86 26.21
C GLN A 298 11.51 -1.50 25.79
N LYS A 299 11.70 -1.78 24.50
CA LYS A 299 12.99 -2.30 23.98
C LYS A 299 14.11 -1.28 24.12
N LEU A 300 13.82 0.01 23.92
CA LEU A 300 14.78 1.08 24.10
C LEU A 300 15.20 1.18 25.55
N GLU A 301 14.24 1.15 26.48
CA GLU A 301 14.47 1.17 27.92
C GLU A 301 15.33 -0.04 28.35
N ASP A 302 14.99 -1.25 27.91
CA ASP A 302 15.77 -2.47 28.16
C ASP A 302 17.21 -2.36 27.62
N THR A 303 17.37 -1.76 26.43
CA THR A 303 18.68 -1.57 25.79
C THR A 303 19.51 -0.54 26.55
N MET A 304 18.90 0.57 26.97
CA MET A 304 19.54 1.59 27.80
C MET A 304 19.93 1.02 29.17
N ALA A 305 19.09 0.19 29.78
CA ALA A 305 19.40 -0.49 31.04
C ALA A 305 20.62 -1.42 30.89
N ARG A 306 20.71 -2.19 29.80
CA ARG A 306 21.89 -3.04 29.50
C ARG A 306 23.15 -2.22 29.25
N LEU A 307 23.06 -1.11 28.51
CA LEU A 307 24.19 -0.22 28.28
C LEU A 307 24.68 0.41 29.59
N ARG A 308 23.77 0.88 30.44
CA ARG A 308 24.09 1.39 31.78
C ARG A 308 24.81 0.33 32.63
N ALA A 309 24.32 -0.91 32.62
CA ALA A 309 24.96 -2.02 33.33
C ALA A 309 26.39 -2.30 32.82
N MET A 310 26.61 -2.31 31.49
CA MET A 310 27.95 -2.50 30.91
C MET A 310 28.91 -1.35 31.25
N ILE A 311 28.42 -0.11 31.32
CA ILE A 311 29.23 1.05 31.71
C ILE A 311 29.67 0.91 33.17
N ILE A 312 28.75 0.52 34.07
CA ILE A 312 29.06 0.29 35.49
C ILE A 312 30.08 -0.85 35.65
N ASP A 313 29.92 -1.96 34.95
CA ASP A 313 30.84 -3.11 35.03
C ASP A 313 32.25 -2.74 34.54
N LYS A 314 32.34 -2.01 33.43
CA LYS A 314 33.61 -1.53 32.87
C LYS A 314 34.32 -0.55 33.82
N HIS A 315 33.57 0.30 34.51
CA HIS A 315 34.14 1.22 35.51
C HIS A 315 34.51 0.52 36.82
N ALA A 316 33.88 -0.60 37.15
CA ALA A 316 34.27 -1.45 38.28
C ALA A 316 35.61 -2.18 38.04
N GLU A 317 35.91 -2.56 36.79
CA GLU A 317 37.21 -3.15 36.41
C GLU A 317 38.36 -2.12 36.37
N ASP A 318 38.08 -0.86 36.01
CA ASP A 318 39.09 0.21 35.88
C ASP A 318 39.43 0.92 37.22
N GLY A 319 38.87 0.50 38.35
CA GLY A 319 39.28 0.95 39.69
C GLY A 319 39.13 2.46 39.98
N LEU A 320 38.31 3.18 39.21
CA LEU A 320 38.04 4.60 39.40
C LEU A 320 36.79 4.79 40.25
N ASN A 321 36.99 5.11 41.53
CA ASN A 321 35.94 5.54 42.45
C ASN A 321 35.53 6.98 42.13
N ILE A 322 34.32 7.18 41.62
CA ILE A 322 33.69 8.51 41.53
C ILE A 322 32.32 8.39 42.18
N GLY A 323 32.15 9.09 43.30
CA GLY A 323 30.89 9.16 44.03
C GLY A 323 29.77 9.75 43.17
N ASP A 324 28.56 9.26 43.44
CA ASP A 324 27.25 9.80 43.09
C ASP A 324 27.27 10.97 42.10
N VAL A 325 27.31 10.64 40.80
CA VAL A 325 26.85 11.58 39.78
C VAL A 325 25.33 11.52 39.80
N ASN A 326 24.71 12.36 40.63
CA ASN A 326 23.34 12.79 40.41
C ASN A 326 23.31 13.45 39.03
N VAL A 327 22.72 12.77 38.06
CA VAL A 327 22.26 13.43 36.83
C VAL A 327 20.90 14.00 37.20
N ASP A 328 20.90 15.21 37.73
CA ASP A 328 19.71 16.05 37.75
C ASP A 328 19.29 16.23 36.29
N TYR A 329 18.17 15.61 35.93
CA TYR A 329 17.43 16.00 34.74
C TYR A 329 16.80 17.34 35.09
N ASP A 330 17.50 18.44 34.80
CA ASP A 330 16.88 19.76 34.70
C ASP A 330 15.89 19.70 33.54
N ASP A 331 14.64 19.42 33.91
CA ASP A 331 13.44 19.62 33.12
C ASP A 331 13.10 21.12 33.15
N ASP A 332 13.89 21.91 32.42
CA ASP A 332 13.63 23.34 32.19
C ASP A 332 14.17 23.75 30.80
N SER A 333 13.44 23.34 29.77
CA SER A 333 13.34 24.12 28.53
C SER A 333 12.02 23.81 27.82
N GLU A 334 10.92 24.09 28.51
CA GLU A 334 9.65 24.37 27.85
C GLU A 334 9.71 25.79 27.23
N GLU A 335 9.04 25.92 26.09
CA GLU A 335 8.45 27.19 25.61
C GLU A 335 9.37 28.30 25.06
N GLU A 336 9.95 28.14 23.86
CA GLU A 336 10.14 29.32 22.98
C GLU A 336 10.22 29.08 21.45
N GLU A 337 9.72 27.96 20.91
CA GLU A 337 9.63 27.77 19.44
C GLU A 337 8.25 27.33 18.92
N ALA A 338 7.19 27.54 19.72
CA ALA A 338 5.80 27.21 19.34
C ALA A 338 4.96 28.41 18.84
N ALA A 339 5.56 29.59 18.62
CA ALA A 339 4.82 30.81 18.26
C ALA A 339 5.03 31.33 16.82
N ALA A 340 5.55 30.52 15.88
CA ALA A 340 5.77 30.94 14.49
C ALA A 340 4.80 30.35 13.45
N PHE A 341 3.85 29.48 13.83
CA PHE A 341 2.91 28.83 12.89
C PHE A 341 1.45 29.20 13.09
N GLU A 342 1.18 30.50 13.26
CA GLU A 342 -0.15 31.06 13.00
C GLU A 342 -0.06 32.34 12.17
N ARG A 343 -0.04 32.21 10.84
CA ARG A 343 -0.71 33.17 9.95
C ARG A 343 -1.27 32.48 8.71
N PRO A 344 -2.58 32.62 8.44
CA PRO A 344 -3.16 32.27 7.15
C PRO A 344 -2.75 33.36 6.15
N ILE A 345 -2.00 33.01 5.10
CA ILE A 345 -1.86 33.90 3.95
C ILE A 345 -3.12 33.75 3.10
N LEU A 346 -4.13 34.53 3.48
CA LEU A 346 -5.09 35.09 2.54
C LEU A 346 -4.32 36.08 1.65
N ARG A 347 -4.38 35.88 0.33
CA ARG A 347 -4.35 36.99 -0.63
C ARG A 347 -5.39 36.72 -1.71
N GLU A 348 -6.47 37.48 -1.63
CA GLU A 348 -7.29 37.84 -2.79
C GLU A 348 -6.58 38.95 -3.60
N ALA A 349 -6.81 38.88 -4.91
CA ALA A 349 -6.88 39.93 -5.93
C ALA A 349 -5.74 40.95 -6.10
N GLU A 350 -5.07 40.90 -7.26
CA GLU A 350 -5.35 41.79 -8.40
C GLU A 350 -5.31 41.00 -9.71
#